data_AF-A0A1V5J039-F1
#
_entry.id   AF-A0A1V5J039-F1
#
_cell.length_a   1.000
_cell.length_b   1.000
_cell.length_c   1.000
_cell.angle_alpha   90.00
_cell.angle_beta   90.00
_cell.angle_gamma   90.00
#
_symmetry.space_group_name_H-M   'P 1'
#
loop_
_entity.id
_entity.type
_entity.pdbx_description
1 polymer ?
#
loop_
_entity_poly.entity_id
_entity_poly.type
_entity_poly.pdbx_seq_one_letter_code
_entity_poly.pdbx_strand_id
1 'polypeptide(L)'
;MIAHDGPYAVHCVEGKDRVGIVIAVLEGLAGATVDEIVEDYMVSYENYYKVQKGTDGYKLVSKIMYDQLKEMNNGQPVTDDNVKAVVVNYLKNLVGLEDEQIEKLETRLVGEPSARAEVALLAA
;
A
#
# COMPACT_ATOMS: atom_id res chain seq x y z
N MET A 1 0.39 -13.41 -5.58
CA MET A 1 -0.94 -13.44 -6.24
C MET A 1 -0.79 -13.49 -7.77
N ILE A 2 0.12 -14.34 -8.28
CA ILE A 2 0.42 -14.45 -9.73
C ILE A 2 0.38 -15.90 -10.24
N ALA A 3 0.52 -16.89 -9.35
CA ALA A 3 0.48 -18.31 -9.68
C ALA A 3 -0.94 -18.90 -9.71
N HIS A 4 -1.89 -18.23 -9.04
CA HIS A 4 -3.29 -18.65 -8.96
C HIS A 4 -4.18 -17.43 -9.21
N ASP A 5 -5.38 -17.66 -9.70
CA ASP A 5 -6.38 -16.61 -9.82
C ASP A 5 -7.01 -16.32 -8.45
N GLY A 6 -7.41 -15.06 -8.24
CA GLY A 6 -8.11 -14.62 -7.04
C GLY A 6 -9.58 -15.06 -6.99
N PRO A 7 -10.35 -14.63 -5.96
CA PRO A 7 -10.00 -13.62 -4.96
C PRO A 7 -9.07 -14.15 -3.85
N TYR A 8 -8.35 -13.23 -3.20
CA TYR A 8 -7.52 -13.53 -2.04
C TYR A 8 -8.06 -12.82 -0.81
N ALA A 9 -8.15 -13.54 0.31
CA ALA A 9 -8.38 -12.96 1.62
C ALA A 9 -7.08 -13.04 2.44
N VAL A 10 -6.53 -11.88 2.81
CA VAL A 10 -5.33 -11.78 3.66
C VAL A 10 -5.79 -11.49 5.08
N HIS A 11 -5.39 -12.32 6.05
CA HIS A 11 -5.79 -12.12 7.44
C HIS A 11 -4.64 -12.39 8.43
N CYS A 12 -4.77 -11.86 9.65
CA CYS A 12 -3.99 -12.26 10.81
C CYS A 12 -4.93 -12.56 11.99
N VAL A 13 -4.53 -12.35 13.24
CA VAL A 13 -5.41 -12.59 14.39
C VAL A 13 -6.50 -11.50 14.48
N GLU A 14 -6.09 -10.24 14.45
CA GLU A 14 -7.00 -9.09 14.60
C GLU A 14 -7.27 -8.37 13.27
N GLY A 15 -6.56 -8.75 12.20
CA GLY A 15 -6.70 -8.10 10.90
C GLY A 15 -6.09 -6.69 10.79
N LYS A 16 -5.37 -6.20 11.82
CA LYS A 16 -4.82 -4.83 11.84
C LYS A 16 -3.35 -4.72 11.39
N ASP A 17 -2.37 -5.17 12.18
CA ASP A 17 -0.97 -4.76 11.96
C ASP A 17 -0.31 -5.57 10.83
N ARG A 18 -0.22 -6.90 10.99
CA ARG A 18 0.43 -7.77 9.99
C ARG A 18 -0.28 -7.74 8.64
N VAL A 19 -1.60 -7.62 8.65
CA VAL A 19 -2.39 -7.51 7.41
C VAL A 19 -2.27 -6.11 6.85
N GLY A 20 -2.39 -5.07 7.67
CA GLY A 20 -2.24 -3.69 7.26
C GLY A 20 -0.91 -3.41 6.57
N ILE A 21 0.20 -4.02 7.03
CA ILE A 21 1.49 -3.91 6.34
C ILE A 21 1.44 -4.55 4.94
N VAL A 22 0.84 -5.74 4.82
CA VAL A 22 0.71 -6.42 3.52
C VAL A 22 -0.18 -5.60 2.58
N ILE A 23 -1.31 -5.09 3.08
CA ILE A 23 -2.25 -4.29 2.28
C ILE A 23 -1.61 -2.96 1.87
N ALA A 24 -0.94 -2.24 2.77
CA ALA A 24 -0.23 -1.01 2.47
C ALA A 24 0.82 -1.17 1.35
N VAL A 25 1.53 -2.30 1.33
CA VAL A 25 2.49 -2.62 0.24
C VAL A 25 1.75 -2.83 -1.09
N LEU A 26 0.62 -3.52 -1.09
CA LEU A 26 -0.18 -3.76 -2.30
C LEU A 26 -0.84 -2.47 -2.81
N GLU A 27 -1.36 -1.63 -1.91
CA GLU A 27 -1.94 -0.32 -2.23
C GLU A 27 -0.88 0.63 -2.80
N GLY A 28 0.29 0.73 -2.17
CA GLY A 28 1.40 1.52 -2.70
C GLY A 28 1.86 1.03 -4.08
N LEU A 29 1.84 -0.29 -4.32
CA LEU A 29 2.17 -0.86 -5.63
C LEU A 29 1.10 -0.49 -6.66
N ALA A 30 -0.17 -0.51 -6.25
CA ALA A 30 -1.32 -0.08 -7.03
C ALA A 30 -1.38 1.45 -7.27
N GLY A 31 -0.49 2.22 -6.65
CA GLY A 31 -0.38 3.67 -6.85
C GLY A 31 -1.25 4.52 -5.92
N ALA A 32 -1.69 3.97 -4.78
CA ALA A 32 -2.35 4.74 -3.73
C ALA A 32 -1.41 5.82 -3.15
N THR A 33 -2.00 6.93 -2.72
CA THR A 33 -1.33 7.98 -1.94
C THR A 33 -1.01 7.49 -0.53
N VAL A 34 -0.10 8.19 0.16
CA VAL A 34 0.24 7.86 1.56
C VAL A 34 -0.99 7.98 2.46
N ASP A 35 -1.81 9.02 2.25
CA ASP A 35 -2.99 9.25 3.07
C ASP A 35 -4.08 8.19 2.80
N GLU A 36 -4.27 7.73 1.55
CA GLU A 36 -5.20 6.62 1.27
C GLU A 36 -4.78 5.33 2.01
N ILE A 37 -3.50 4.98 1.98
CA ILE A 37 -2.95 3.81 2.69
C ILE A 37 -3.18 3.91 4.21
N VAL A 38 -2.94 5.10 4.77
CA VAL A 38 -3.13 5.34 6.20
C VAL A 38 -4.61 5.31 6.57
N GLU A 39 -5.47 5.87 5.73
CA GLU A 39 -6.92 5.86 5.96
C GLU A 39 -7.50 4.45 5.91
N ASP A 40 -7.10 3.61 4.95
CA ASP A 40 -7.51 2.19 4.90
C ASP A 40 -7.04 1.42 6.14
N TYR A 41 -5.75 1.55 6.50
CA TYR A 41 -5.20 0.96 7.71
C TYR A 41 -6.02 1.34 8.96
N MET A 42 -6.43 2.60 9.05
CA MET A 42 -7.18 3.11 10.20
C MET A 42 -8.59 2.54 10.31
N VAL A 43 -9.22 2.08 9.22
CA VAL A 43 -10.52 1.39 9.27
C VAL A 43 -10.49 0.21 10.23
N SER A 44 -9.35 -0.48 10.35
CA SER A 44 -9.16 -1.57 11.31
C SER A 44 -9.31 -1.11 12.76
N TYR A 45 -8.79 0.07 13.10
CA TYR A 45 -8.85 0.65 14.45
C TYR A 45 -10.21 1.29 14.75
N GLU A 46 -10.86 1.86 13.73
CA GLU A 46 -12.24 2.31 13.85
C GLU A 46 -13.17 1.12 14.15
N ASN A 47 -12.97 -0.01 13.46
CA ASN A 47 -13.79 -1.20 13.65
C ASN A 47 -13.50 -1.93 14.97
N TYR A 48 -12.24 -2.17 15.30
CA TYR A 48 -11.86 -2.99 16.45
C TYR A 48 -11.85 -2.21 17.77
N TYR A 49 -11.30 -0.99 17.76
CA TYR A 49 -11.10 -0.17 18.97
C TYR A 49 -12.02 1.05 19.07
N LYS A 50 -12.87 1.29 18.05
CA LYS A 50 -13.79 2.45 18.00
C LYS A 50 -13.06 3.80 18.02
N VAL A 51 -11.83 3.83 17.49
CA VAL A 51 -11.12 5.08 17.22
C VAL A 51 -11.95 5.90 16.22
N GLN A 52 -11.95 7.24 16.35
CA GLN A 52 -12.76 8.12 15.50
C GLN A 52 -11.86 9.09 14.73
N LYS A 53 -12.03 9.18 13.41
CA LYS A 53 -11.34 10.17 12.56
C LYS A 53 -11.46 11.58 13.13
N GLY A 54 -10.35 12.31 13.12
CA GLY A 54 -10.25 13.68 13.67
C GLY A 54 -9.93 13.76 15.17
N THR A 55 -10.03 12.66 15.93
CA THR A 55 -9.61 12.64 17.34
C THR A 55 -8.09 12.56 17.50
N ASP A 56 -7.58 12.93 18.68
CA ASP A 56 -6.15 12.77 18.98
C ASP A 56 -5.73 11.30 19.04
N GLY A 57 -6.64 10.40 19.42
CA GLY A 57 -6.42 8.95 19.33
C GLY A 57 -6.17 8.50 17.89
N TYR A 58 -6.97 9.00 16.94
CA TYR A 58 -6.75 8.70 15.52
C TYR A 58 -5.40 9.22 15.02
N LYS A 59 -5.07 10.48 15.33
CA LYS A 59 -3.78 11.08 14.95
C LYS A 59 -2.57 10.34 15.53
N LEU A 60 -2.72 9.80 16.74
CA LEU A 60 -1.65 9.05 17.40
C LEU A 60 -1.49 7.67 16.77
N VAL A 61 -2.58 6.96 16.51
CA VAL A 61 -2.55 5.60 15.96
C VAL A 61 -2.15 5.60 14.48
N SER A 62 -2.59 6.59 13.69
CA SER A 62 -2.22 6.68 12.27
C SER A 62 -0.72 6.80 12.05
N LYS A 63 0.03 7.35 13.02
CA LYS A 63 1.50 7.39 13.01
C LYS A 63 2.13 6.02 12.85
N ILE A 64 1.48 4.95 13.31
CA ILE A 64 2.01 3.58 13.17
C ILE A 64 2.27 3.26 11.70
N MET A 65 1.32 3.59 10.80
CA MET A 65 1.49 3.31 9.38
C MET A 65 2.48 4.28 8.72
N TYR A 66 2.46 5.56 9.08
CA TYR A 66 3.48 6.51 8.60
C TYR A 66 4.90 6.06 8.97
N ASP A 67 5.11 5.64 10.22
CA ASP A 67 6.40 5.18 10.70
C ASP A 67 6.81 3.87 10.04
N GLN A 68 5.87 2.98 9.77
CA GLN A 68 6.12 1.73 9.07
C GLN A 68 6.53 1.94 7.60
N LEU A 69 5.88 2.86 6.89
CA LEU A 69 6.29 3.25 5.54
C LEU A 69 7.69 3.89 5.55
N LYS A 70 7.98 4.74 6.53
CA LYS A 70 9.32 5.30 6.70
C LYS A 70 10.36 4.22 6.98
N GLU A 71 10.05 3.23 7.80
CA GLU A 71 10.95 2.11 8.08
C GLU A 71 11.25 1.31 6.80
N MET A 72 10.26 1.05 5.94
CA MET A 72 10.49 0.46 4.62
C MET A 72 11.41 1.31 3.74
N ASN A 73 11.46 2.62 3.97
CA ASN A 73 12.35 3.56 3.30
C ASN A 73 13.62 3.88 4.10
N ASN A 74 14.09 2.99 4.97
CA ASN A 74 15.29 3.17 5.78
C ASN A 74 15.26 4.47 6.63
N GLY A 75 14.09 4.77 7.19
CA GLY A 75 13.82 5.95 8.01
C GLY A 75 13.62 7.26 7.23
N GLN A 76 13.78 7.24 5.89
CA GLN A 76 13.59 8.42 5.05
C GLN A 76 12.10 8.75 4.86
N PRO A 77 11.76 10.02 4.59
CA PRO A 77 10.38 10.42 4.32
C PRO A 77 9.74 9.64 3.16
N VAL A 78 8.46 9.33 3.32
CA VAL A 78 7.61 8.76 2.26
C VAL A 78 6.55 9.79 1.90
N THR A 79 6.41 10.04 0.61
CA THR A 79 5.46 10.98 0.00
C THR A 79 4.75 10.29 -1.15
N ASP A 80 3.69 10.91 -1.68
CA ASP A 80 2.95 10.37 -2.82
C ASP A 80 3.87 10.17 -4.05
N ASP A 81 4.86 11.05 -4.23
CA ASP A 81 5.84 10.95 -5.33
C ASP A 81 6.76 9.71 -5.23
N ASN A 82 6.96 9.16 -4.03
CA ASN A 82 7.94 8.09 -3.81
C ASN A 82 7.38 6.79 -3.22
N VAL A 83 6.14 6.77 -2.71
CA VAL A 83 5.57 5.60 -2.02
C VAL A 83 5.61 4.33 -2.88
N LYS A 84 5.30 4.45 -4.18
CA LYS A 84 5.40 3.32 -5.11
C LYS A 84 6.83 2.80 -5.25
N ALA A 85 7.81 3.69 -5.37
CA ALA A 85 9.21 3.30 -5.45
C ALA A 85 9.69 2.64 -4.15
N VAL A 86 9.23 3.12 -2.99
CA VAL A 86 9.53 2.53 -1.68
C VAL A 86 9.03 1.09 -1.61
N VAL A 87 7.77 0.83 -1.96
CA VAL A 87 7.21 -0.53 -1.88
C VAL A 87 7.80 -1.47 -2.93
N VAL A 88 8.11 -0.98 -4.14
CA VAL A 88 8.83 -1.77 -5.17
C VAL A 88 10.21 -2.17 -4.66
N ASN A 89 10.95 -1.22 -4.05
CA ASN A 89 12.25 -1.52 -3.44
C ASN A 89 12.15 -2.50 -2.28
N TYR A 90 11.09 -2.41 -1.46
CA TYR A 90 10.83 -3.36 -0.38
C TYR A 90 10.57 -4.77 -0.94
N LEU A 91 9.68 -4.90 -1.93
CA LEU A 91 9.36 -6.18 -2.59
C LEU A 91 10.59 -6.80 -3.26
N LYS A 92 11.43 -6.00 -3.89
CA LYS A 92 12.65 -6.47 -4.55
C LYS A 92 13.73 -6.89 -3.57
N ASN A 93 14.09 -6.00 -2.63
CA ASN A 93 15.32 -6.14 -1.85
C ASN A 93 15.12 -6.88 -0.52
N LEU A 94 13.93 -6.83 0.08
CA LEU A 94 13.65 -7.52 1.34
C LEU A 94 12.78 -8.77 1.15
N VAL A 95 11.78 -8.72 0.25
CA VAL A 95 10.94 -9.90 -0.04
C VAL A 95 11.61 -10.82 -1.06
N GLY A 96 12.40 -10.28 -1.99
CA GLY A 96 13.14 -11.06 -3.00
C GLY A 96 12.32 -11.40 -4.24
N LEU A 97 11.36 -10.54 -4.63
CA LEU A 97 10.64 -10.70 -5.89
C LEU A 97 11.45 -10.16 -7.07
N GLU A 98 11.40 -10.86 -8.19
CA GLU A 98 11.95 -10.39 -9.46
C GLU A 98 11.08 -9.29 -10.08
N ASP A 99 11.67 -8.43 -10.91
CA ASP A 99 10.96 -7.30 -11.53
C ASP A 99 9.71 -7.76 -12.31
N GLU A 100 9.81 -8.86 -13.06
CA GLU A 100 8.68 -9.45 -13.80
C GLU A 100 7.55 -9.93 -12.87
N GLN A 101 7.87 -10.40 -11.66
CA GLN A 101 6.86 -10.83 -10.69
C GLN A 101 6.13 -9.63 -10.09
N ILE A 102 6.84 -8.53 -9.85
CA ILE A 102 6.27 -7.27 -9.35
C ILE A 102 5.34 -6.66 -10.40
N GLU A 103 5.76 -6.60 -11.67
CA GLU A 103 4.93 -6.09 -12.78
C GLU A 103 3.65 -6.91 -12.97
N LYS A 104 3.76 -8.25 -12.95
CA LYS A 104 2.58 -9.13 -13.00
C LYS A 104 1.67 -8.95 -11.80
N LEU A 105 2.23 -8.76 -10.60
CA LEU A 105 1.44 -8.51 -9.39
C LEU A 105 0.68 -7.19 -9.52
N GLU A 106 1.34 -6.11 -9.92
CA GLU A 106 0.71 -4.81 -10.16
C GLU A 106 -0.43 -4.93 -11.18
N THR A 107 -0.18 -5.59 -12.31
CA THR A 107 -1.19 -5.86 -13.34
C THR A 107 -2.41 -6.62 -12.80
N ARG A 108 -2.21 -7.54 -11.84
CA ARG A 108 -3.32 -8.24 -11.18
C ARG A 108 -4.11 -7.36 -10.21
N LEU A 109 -3.51 -6.30 -9.66
CA LEU A 109 -4.15 -5.40 -8.71
C LEU A 109 -4.96 -4.30 -9.39
N VAL A 110 -4.37 -3.64 -10.40
CA VAL A 110 -4.99 -2.48 -11.07
C VAL A 110 -5.51 -2.77 -12.48
N GLY A 111 -5.34 -4.02 -12.94
CA GLY A 111 -5.54 -4.41 -14.34
C GLY A 111 -4.27 -4.16 -15.16
N GLU A 112 -4.25 -4.62 -16.42
CA GLU A 112 -3.32 -4.03 -17.39
C GLU A 112 -3.57 -2.52 -17.40
N PRO A 113 -2.55 -1.66 -17.61
CA PRO A 113 -2.79 -0.24 -17.84
C PRO A 113 -3.73 -0.15 -19.03
N SER A 114 -5.03 -0.05 -18.74
CA SER A 114 -6.07 -0.09 -19.74
C SER A 114 -5.71 1.01 -20.71
N ALA A 115 -5.42 0.64 -21.95
CA ALA A 115 -5.15 1.52 -23.07
C ALA A 115 -5.66 2.96 -22.82
N ARG A 116 -4.73 3.89 -22.56
CA ARG A 116 -4.87 5.34 -22.25
C ARG A 116 -4.86 5.74 -20.76
N ALA A 117 -3.65 5.92 -20.24
CA ALA A 117 -3.31 7.11 -19.44
C ALA A 117 -2.27 8.03 -20.15
N GLU A 118 -1.92 7.75 -21.41
CA GLU A 118 -1.14 8.64 -22.29
C GLU A 118 -1.87 8.90 -23.63
N VAL A 119 -3.04 9.52 -23.55
CA VAL A 119 -3.50 10.47 -24.59
C VAL A 119 -3.69 11.87 -23.98
N ALA A 120 -3.28 12.08 -22.72
CA ALA A 120 -3.41 13.38 -22.05
C ALA A 120 -2.15 14.26 -22.07
N LEU A 121 -1.05 13.85 -22.71
CA LEU A 121 0.19 14.67 -22.73
C LEU A 121 0.91 14.80 -24.09
N LEU A 122 0.23 14.52 -25.21
CA LEU A 122 0.76 14.79 -26.57
C LEU A 122 -0.22 15.54 -27.49
N ALA A 123 -1.25 16.19 -26.92
CA ALA A 123 -2.18 17.03 -27.67
C ALA A 123 -2.56 18.35 -26.97
N ALA A 124 -1.71 18.86 -26.08
CA ALA A 124 -1.81 20.20 -25.51
C ALA A 124 -0.62 21.06 -25.98
#